data_AF-A0A973ABD9-F1
#
_entry.id   AF-A0A973ABD9-F1
#
_cell.length_a   1.000
_cell.length_b   1.000
_cell.length_c   1.000
_cell.angle_alpha   90.00
_cell.angle_beta   90.00
_cell.angle_gamma   90.00
#
_symmetry.space_group_name_H-M   'P 1'
#
loop_
_entity.id
_entity.type
_entity.pdbx_description
1 polymer ?
#
loop_
_entity_poly.entity_id
_entity_poly.type
_entity_poly.pdbx_seq_one_letter_code
_entity_poly.pdbx_strand_id
1 'polypeptide(L)'
;MSGYLHLGLKLYSDKNISGESFNFGPTQDSNYSVKKLLDELSINLENLEWVDKSESKVFNEAGLLKLNCDKALSVIGWKPNLSFKETVKFVSDWYINFKISSDNMYDFNVKQIEEFIEIAKKNNLNWAQND
;
A
#
# COMPACT_ATOMS: atom_id res chain seq x y z
N MET A 1 7.27 -2.34 -1.38
CA MET A 1 8.54 -3.11 -1.40
C MET A 1 8.42 -4.44 -2.15
N SER A 2 7.38 -5.25 -1.91
CA SER A 2 7.25 -6.60 -2.52
C SER A 2 7.30 -6.64 -4.05
N GLY A 3 6.75 -5.64 -4.76
CA GLY A 3 6.77 -5.60 -6.23
C GLY A 3 8.18 -5.55 -6.81
N TYR A 4 9.03 -4.66 -6.28
CA TYR A 4 10.42 -4.53 -6.72
C TYR A 4 11.26 -5.76 -6.37
N LEU A 5 11.10 -6.31 -5.16
CA LEU A 5 11.83 -7.51 -4.74
C LEU A 5 11.44 -8.74 -5.56
N HIS A 6 10.14 -8.93 -5.78
CA HIS A 6 9.62 -10.03 -6.61
C HIS A 6 10.05 -9.89 -8.07
N LEU A 7 10.02 -8.68 -8.62
CA LEU A 7 10.56 -8.41 -9.95
C LEU A 7 12.06 -8.72 -10.02
N GLY A 8 12.84 -8.34 -9.01
CA GLY A 8 14.27 -8.67 -8.93
C GLY A 8 14.51 -10.19 -8.95
N LEU A 9 13.74 -10.94 -8.16
CA LEU A 9 13.80 -12.41 -8.17
C LEU A 9 13.43 -13.00 -9.54
N LYS A 10 12.40 -12.44 -10.20
CA LYS A 10 11.97 -12.87 -11.53
C LYS A 10 12.99 -12.55 -12.61
N LEU A 11 13.59 -11.37 -12.60
CA LEU A 11 14.66 -10.97 -13.52
C LEU A 11 15.91 -11.84 -13.37
N TYR A 12 16.20 -12.30 -12.16
CA TYR A 12 17.28 -13.26 -11.92
C TYR A 12 16.98 -14.64 -12.54
N SER A 13 15.72 -15.08 -12.45
CA SER A 13 15.30 -16.43 -12.86
C SER A 13 14.89 -16.54 -14.34
N ASP A 14 14.41 -15.45 -14.94
CA ASP A 14 13.93 -15.37 -16.31
C ASP A 14 14.47 -14.09 -16.98
N LYS A 15 15.38 -14.28 -17.93
CA LYS A 15 16.01 -13.18 -18.67
C LYS A 15 15.09 -12.57 -19.74
N ASN A 16 13.97 -13.21 -20.09
CA ASN A 16 13.08 -12.73 -21.16
C ASN A 16 12.37 -11.43 -20.80
N ILE A 17 12.14 -11.18 -19.51
CA ILE A 17 11.50 -9.97 -19.01
C ILE A 17 12.50 -8.84 -18.70
N SER A 18 13.79 -9.06 -18.99
CA SER A 18 14.84 -8.07 -18.75
C SER A 18 14.77 -6.90 -19.72
N GLY A 19 15.01 -5.68 -19.20
CA GLY A 19 14.92 -4.44 -19.99
C GLY A 19 13.51 -3.89 -20.14
N GLU A 20 12.52 -4.57 -19.57
CA GLU A 20 11.14 -4.12 -19.59
C GLU A 20 10.77 -3.25 -18.38
N SER A 21 9.83 -2.31 -18.57
CA SER A 21 9.27 -1.51 -17.48
C SER A 21 8.06 -2.18 -16.82
N PHE A 22 7.93 -1.98 -15.51
CA PHE A 22 6.83 -2.47 -14.67
C PHE A 22 6.36 -1.36 -13.73
N ASN A 23 5.05 -1.22 -13.58
CA ASN A 23 4.44 -0.34 -12.59
C ASN A 23 3.86 -1.16 -11.44
N PHE A 24 3.95 -0.60 -10.24
CA PHE A 24 3.38 -1.18 -9.03
C PHE A 24 2.50 -0.13 -8.36
N GLY A 25 1.27 -0.52 -8.03
CA GLY A 25 0.26 0.39 -7.53
C GLY A 25 -0.93 -0.35 -6.94
N PRO A 26 -1.88 0.40 -6.36
CA PRO A 26 -3.09 -0.17 -5.80
C PRO A 26 -3.99 -0.77 -6.89
N THR A 27 -4.98 -1.58 -6.50
CA THR A 27 -5.89 -2.20 -7.48
C THR A 27 -6.71 -1.15 -8.21
N GLN A 28 -7.30 -1.54 -9.34
CA GLN A 28 -8.04 -0.57 -10.12
C GLN A 28 -9.23 0.06 -9.38
N ASP A 29 -9.81 -0.67 -8.45
CA ASP A 29 -10.97 -0.23 -7.67
C ASP A 29 -10.59 0.53 -6.39
N SER A 30 -9.29 0.66 -6.11
CA SER A 30 -8.77 1.31 -4.90
C SER A 30 -8.60 2.83 -5.05
N ASN A 31 -9.65 3.50 -5.53
CA ASN A 31 -9.70 4.95 -5.64
C ASN A 31 -10.62 5.51 -4.55
N TYR A 32 -10.05 6.22 -3.58
CA TYR A 32 -10.76 6.77 -2.44
C TYR A 32 -10.58 8.28 -2.38
N SER A 33 -11.64 9.01 -2.06
CA SER A 33 -11.57 10.45 -1.85
C SER A 33 -10.79 10.79 -0.58
N VAL A 34 -10.25 12.01 -0.53
CA VAL A 34 -9.60 12.54 0.68
C VAL A 34 -10.53 12.48 1.88
N LYS A 35 -11.81 12.82 1.69
CA LYS A 35 -12.83 12.68 2.74
C LYS A 35 -12.90 11.26 3.30
N LYS A 36 -12.96 10.24 2.44
CA LYS A 36 -13.04 8.84 2.88
C LYS A 36 -11.75 8.38 3.59
N LEU A 37 -10.60 8.92 3.19
CA LEU A 37 -9.34 8.72 3.93
C LEU A 37 -9.38 9.33 5.32
N LEU A 38 -9.86 10.57 5.45
CA LEU A 38 -10.00 11.24 6.76
C LEU A 38 -11.02 10.53 7.66
N ASP A 39 -12.15 10.08 7.08
CA ASP A 39 -13.17 9.30 7.80
C ASP A 39 -12.62 7.95 8.31
N GLU A 40 -11.74 7.28 7.57
CA GLU A 40 -11.13 6.02 8.04
C GLU A 40 -9.97 6.27 9.03
N LEU A 41 -9.21 7.35 8.84
CA LEU A 41 -8.14 7.75 9.78
C LEU A 41 -8.72 8.12 11.15
N SER A 42 -9.87 8.80 11.21
CA SER A 42 -10.49 9.19 12.49
C SER A 42 -10.99 8.00 13.32
N ILE A 43 -11.18 6.83 12.70
CA ILE A 43 -11.47 5.58 13.41
C ILE A 43 -10.21 5.04 14.10
N ASN A 44 -9.04 5.21 13.48
CA ASN A 44 -7.78 4.59 13.91
C ASN A 44 -6.85 5.54 14.68
N LEU A 45 -7.03 6.86 14.56
CA LEU A 45 -6.29 7.90 15.26
C LEU A 45 -7.21 8.59 16.27
N GLU A 46 -6.93 8.39 17.56
CA GLU A 46 -7.67 9.07 18.63
C GLU A 46 -7.55 10.59 18.49
N ASN A 47 -8.66 11.29 18.72
CA ASN A 47 -8.78 12.76 18.70
C ASN A 47 -8.46 13.41 17.33
N LEU A 48 -8.53 12.67 16.22
CA LEU A 48 -8.46 13.27 14.89
C LEU A 48 -9.81 13.88 14.52
N GLU A 49 -9.95 15.18 14.75
CA GLU A 49 -11.05 15.98 14.22
C GLU A 49 -10.63 16.70 12.95
N TRP A 50 -11.48 16.68 11.93
CA TRP A 50 -11.23 17.39 10.68
C TRP A 50 -12.48 18.15 10.23
N VAL A 51 -12.26 19.28 9.57
CA VAL A 51 -13.32 20.14 9.03
C VAL A 51 -13.00 20.43 7.58
N ASP A 52 -13.96 20.17 6.69
CA ASP A 52 -13.87 20.59 5.30
C ASP A 52 -13.93 22.12 5.20
N LYS A 53 -12.86 22.74 4.71
CA LYS A 53 -12.78 24.19 4.45
C LYS A 53 -12.73 24.51 2.96
N SER A 54 -13.03 23.54 2.08
CA SER A 54 -13.04 23.78 0.65
C SER A 54 -14.13 24.79 0.28
N GLU A 55 -13.75 25.81 -0.48
CA GLU A 55 -14.73 26.67 -1.17
C GLU A 55 -15.31 25.88 -2.35
N SER A 56 -16.57 26.13 -2.72
CA SER A 56 -17.24 25.49 -3.87
C SER A 56 -16.71 25.94 -5.24
N LYS A 57 -15.41 26.25 -5.34
CA LYS A 57 -14.74 26.54 -6.61
C LYS A 57 -14.45 25.21 -7.30
N VAL A 58 -15.08 25.02 -8.44
CA VAL A 58 -14.77 23.92 -9.36
C VAL A 58 -13.40 24.21 -9.97
N PHE A 59 -12.35 23.62 -9.40
CA PHE A 59 -11.09 23.48 -10.11
C PHE A 59 -11.27 22.38 -11.15
N ASN A 60 -10.84 22.62 -12.39
CA ASN A 60 -10.65 21.54 -13.35
C ASN A 60 -9.46 20.72 -12.87
N GLU A 61 -9.70 19.74 -11.99
CA GLU A 61 -8.70 18.72 -11.70
C GLU A 61 -8.37 18.00 -13.01
N ALA A 62 -7.07 17.84 -13.29
CA ALA A 62 -6.66 16.87 -14.28
C ALA A 62 -7.27 15.51 -13.88
N GLY A 63 -7.76 14.74 -14.85
CA GLY A 63 -8.33 13.42 -14.57
C GLY A 63 -7.37 12.57 -13.72
N LEU A 64 -7.92 11.74 -12.83
CA LEU A 64 -7.15 10.94 -11.88
C LEU A 64 -6.02 10.18 -12.58
N LEU A 65 -4.77 10.59 -12.34
CA LEU A 65 -3.61 9.89 -12.86
C LEU A 65 -3.42 8.58 -12.11
N LYS A 66 -3.36 7.49 -12.86
CA LYS A 66 -3.22 6.15 -12.30
C LYS A 66 -2.26 5.32 -13.12
N LEU A 67 -1.40 4.60 -12.43
CA LEU A 67 -0.49 3.66 -13.08
C LEU A 67 -1.26 2.41 -13.52
N ASN A 68 -1.10 2.02 -14.79
CA ASN A 68 -1.51 0.69 -15.24
C ASN A 68 -0.50 -0.33 -14.70
N CYS A 69 -0.96 -1.22 -13.81
CA CYS A 69 -0.17 -2.27 -13.19
C CYS A 69 -0.50 -3.68 -13.75
N ASP A 70 -1.28 -3.76 -14.83
CA ASP A 70 -1.78 -5.00 -15.42
C ASP A 70 -0.62 -5.89 -15.88
N LYS A 71 0.48 -5.29 -16.33
CA LYS A 71 1.70 -6.01 -16.70
C LYS A 71 2.37 -6.72 -15.52
N ALA A 72 2.45 -6.06 -14.35
CA ALA A 72 3.00 -6.69 -13.16
C ALA A 72 2.12 -7.87 -12.71
N LEU A 73 0.80 -7.74 -12.87
CA LEU A 73 -0.12 -8.83 -12.59
C LEU A 73 0.02 -9.98 -13.60
N SER A 74 0.02 -9.69 -14.90
CA SER A 74 -0.02 -10.72 -15.95
C SER A 74 1.31 -11.46 -16.11
N VAL A 75 2.44 -10.77 -16.01
CA VAL A 75 3.77 -11.33 -16.30
C VAL A 75 4.39 -11.96 -15.06
N ILE A 76 4.29 -11.31 -13.89
CA ILE A 76 4.93 -11.79 -12.66
C ILE A 76 3.94 -12.17 -11.55
N GLY A 77 2.64 -12.08 -11.80
CA GLY A 77 1.62 -12.46 -10.82
C GLY A 77 1.54 -11.52 -9.62
N TRP A 78 2.05 -10.28 -9.73
CA TRP A 78 2.08 -9.34 -8.62
C TRP A 78 0.75 -8.60 -8.48
N LYS A 79 0.25 -8.50 -7.24
CA LYS A 79 -0.87 -7.66 -6.85
C LYS A 79 -0.57 -6.98 -5.50
N PRO A 80 -1.15 -5.80 -5.20
CA PRO A 80 -0.99 -5.15 -3.91
C PRO A 80 -1.52 -6.05 -2.79
N ASN A 81 -0.92 -5.90 -1.61
CA ASN A 81 -1.18 -6.79 -0.48
C ASN A 81 -2.28 -6.28 0.43
N LEU A 82 -2.11 -5.06 0.94
CA LEU A 82 -3.03 -4.46 1.88
C LEU A 82 -4.22 -3.84 1.13
N SER A 83 -5.41 -4.03 1.68
CA SER A 83 -6.56 -3.21 1.35
C SER A 83 -6.36 -1.76 1.83
N PHE A 84 -7.26 -0.88 1.40
CA PHE A 84 -7.27 0.50 1.86
C PHE A 84 -7.37 0.62 3.39
N LYS A 85 -8.29 -0.13 4.02
CA LYS A 85 -8.49 -0.07 5.47
C LYS A 85 -7.26 -0.59 6.22
N GLU A 86 -6.68 -1.70 5.77
CA GLU A 86 -5.44 -2.23 6.35
C GLU A 86 -4.28 -1.23 6.20
N THR A 87 -4.17 -0.57 5.04
CA THR A 87 -3.15 0.46 4.82
C THR A 87 -3.33 1.64 5.78
N VAL A 88 -4.56 2.14 5.92
CA VAL A 88 -4.87 3.23 6.86
C VAL A 88 -4.54 2.83 8.30
N LYS A 89 -4.88 1.60 8.69
CA LYS A 89 -4.55 1.07 10.01
C LYS A 89 -3.03 0.98 10.23
N PHE A 90 -2.29 0.39 9.29
CA PHE A 90 -0.83 0.28 9.37
C PHE A 90 -0.16 1.64 9.55
N VAL A 91 -0.62 2.65 8.80
CA VAL A 91 -0.11 4.03 8.90
C VAL A 91 -0.47 4.63 10.26
N SER A 92 -1.71 4.48 10.71
CA SER A 92 -2.19 5.04 11.98
C SER A 92 -1.42 4.47 13.16
N ASP A 93 -1.31 3.14 13.23
CA ASP A 93 -0.58 2.44 14.29
C ASP A 93 0.90 2.86 14.32
N TRP A 94 1.52 3.03 13.15
CA TRP A 94 2.91 3.50 13.07
C TRP A 94 3.09 4.90 13.65
N TYR A 95 2.20 5.84 13.30
CA TYR A 95 2.28 7.22 13.82
C TYR A 95 2.01 7.30 15.32
N ILE A 96 1.06 6.51 15.83
CA ILE A 96 0.79 6.40 17.26
C ILE A 96 2.03 5.90 17.99
N ASN A 97 2.66 4.81 17.52
CA ASN A 97 3.86 4.28 18.16
C ASN A 97 5.04 5.25 18.08
N PHE A 98 5.24 5.92 16.94
CA PHE A 98 6.31 6.89 16.77
C PHE A 98 6.18 8.13 17.67
N LYS A 99 4.95 8.59 17.93
CA LYS A 99 4.70 9.85 18.65
C LYS A 99 4.36 9.69 20.12
N ILE A 100 3.62 8.63 20.46
CA ILE A 100 3.00 8.46 21.77
C ILE A 100 3.74 7.37 22.57
N SER A 101 4.19 6.32 21.90
CA SER A 101 4.91 5.24 22.57
C SER A 101 6.39 5.56 22.74
N SER A 102 6.99 5.06 23.83
CA SER A 102 8.45 4.99 24.01
C SER A 102 9.06 3.74 23.37
N ASP A 103 8.28 3.02 22.57
CA ASP A 103 8.70 1.77 21.96
C ASP A 103 9.86 1.96 20.99
N ASN A 104 10.67 0.91 20.88
CA ASN A 104 11.69 0.83 19.87
C ASN A 104 11.04 0.71 18.49
N MET A 105 11.09 1.79 17.72
CA MET A 105 10.52 1.83 16.36
C MET A 105 11.14 0.83 15.41
N TYR A 106 12.38 0.38 15.66
CA TYR A 106 12.97 -0.70 14.88
C TYR A 106 12.17 -2.00 15.06
N ASP A 107 11.92 -2.41 16.30
CA ASP A 107 11.19 -3.65 16.61
C ASP A 107 9.73 -3.56 16.13
N PHE A 108 9.11 -2.38 16.22
CA PHE A 108 7.78 -2.13 15.66
C PHE A 108 7.75 -2.28 14.14
N ASN A 109 8.73 -1.72 13.43
CA ASN A 109 8.83 -1.85 11.98
C ASN A 109 9.04 -3.30 11.55
N VAL A 110 9.87 -4.06 12.28
CA VAL A 110 10.07 -5.50 12.04
C VAL A 110 8.74 -6.24 12.17
N LYS A 111 7.98 -6.01 13.25
CA LYS A 111 6.65 -6.59 13.44
C LYS A 111 5.67 -6.23 12.31
N GLN A 112 5.66 -4.98 11.84
CA GLN A 112 4.81 -4.60 10.71
C GLN A 112 5.23 -5.28 9.39
N ILE A 113 6.52 -5.52 9.16
CA ILE A 113 6.99 -6.29 8.00
C ILE A 113 6.52 -7.74 8.10
N GLU A 114 6.65 -8.37 9.28
CA GLU A 114 6.16 -9.72 9.53
C GLU A 114 4.64 -9.81 9.31
N GLU A 115 3.86 -8.88 9.88
CA GLU A 115 2.41 -8.82 9.69
C GLU A 115 2.03 -8.63 8.21
N PHE A 116 2.76 -7.76 7.50
CA PHE A 116 2.57 -7.59 6.05
C PHE A 116 2.81 -8.91 5.30
N ILE A 117 3.84 -9.68 5.64
CA ILE A 117 4.12 -10.98 5.02
C ILE A 117 3.01 -11.99 5.35
N GLU A 118 2.54 -12.04 6.59
CA GLU A 118 1.46 -12.96 7.00
C GLU A 118 0.13 -12.64 6.31
N ILE A 119 -0.21 -11.35 6.15
CA ILE A 119 -1.36 -10.93 5.34
C ILE A 119 -1.18 -11.37 3.88
N ALA A 120 0.02 -11.27 3.32
CA ALA A 120 0.30 -11.72 1.96
C ALA A 120 0.14 -13.24 1.79
N LYS A 121 0.57 -14.02 2.79
CA LYS A 121 0.35 -15.46 2.83
C LYS A 121 -1.14 -15.79 2.87
N LYS A 122 -1.89 -15.15 3.77
CA LYS A 122 -3.35 -15.31 3.89
C LYS A 122 -4.09 -14.93 2.60
N ASN A 123 -3.60 -13.91 1.89
CA ASN A 123 -4.15 -13.44 0.62
C ASN A 123 -3.69 -14.27 -0.60
N ASN A 124 -2.96 -15.37 -0.37
CA ASN A 124 -2.41 -16.26 -1.39
C ASN A 124 -1.60 -15.51 -2.46
N LEU A 125 -0.75 -14.57 -2.04
CA LEU A 125 0.11 -13.83 -2.96
C LEU A 125 1.31 -14.68 -3.37
N ASN A 126 1.49 -14.89 -4.67
CA ASN A 126 2.55 -15.75 -5.23
C ASN A 126 3.96 -15.44 -4.72
N TRP A 127 4.24 -14.18 -4.41
CA TRP A 127 5.55 -13.75 -3.92
C TRP A 127 5.81 -14.08 -2.45
N ALA A 128 4.79 -14.49 -1.69
CA ALA A 128 4.86 -14.78 -0.25
C ALA A 128 4.72 -16.27 0.11
N GLN A 129 4.51 -17.15 -0.88
CA GLN A 129 4.26 -18.59 -0.67
C GLN A 129 5.53 -19.47 -0.77
N ASN A 130 6.67 -18.92 -1.16
CA ASN A 130 7.87 -19.69 -1.52
C ASN A 130 9.01 -19.54 -0.50
N ASP A 131 8.67 -19.56 0.79
CA ASP A 131 9.65 -19.75 1.87
C ASP A 131 9.59 -21.18 2.40
#